data_AF-A0A6G4TS66-F1
#
_entry.id   AF-A0A6G4TS66-F1
#
_cell.length_a   1.000
_cell.length_b   1.000
_cell.length_c   1.000
_cell.angle_alpha   90.00
_cell.angle_beta   90.00
_cell.angle_gamma   90.00
#
_symmetry.space_group_name_H-M   'P 1'
#
loop_
_entity.id
_entity.type
_entity.pdbx_description
1 polymer ?
#
loop_
_entity_poly.entity_id
_entity_poly.type
_entity_poly.pdbx_seq_one_letter_code
_entity_poly.pdbx_strand_id
1 'polypeptide(L)'
;MATTLGGTQAGLSQPRSIQLPGIVLGVGLGGFVDGILLHQLLQWHHMLTSTNQDHIGVKYYNPHTVSGLEMNTVWDGIFHTVCWLAVLCGLSILYSRVTHNRRRVWTSRVLWGWTLVGWGLFNLVEGALDHHILGIHHVYAGDGQVWWDIGFLVFGALLVAGGYLLQRSGQPFDPNAPADRQANRPG
;
A
#
# COMPACT_ATOMS: atom_id res chain seq x y z
N MET A 1 7.90 58.79 21.20
CA MET A 1 6.99 57.87 20.49
C MET A 1 7.85 56.84 19.79
N ALA A 2 7.92 55.62 20.32
CA ALA A 2 8.73 54.53 19.77
C ALA A 2 7.80 53.49 19.13
N THR A 3 8.06 53.20 17.88
CA THR A 3 7.34 52.26 17.01
C THR A 3 7.65 50.82 17.42
N THR A 4 6.65 50.05 17.85
CA THR A 4 6.78 48.59 18.00
C THR A 4 6.24 47.91 16.75
N LEU A 5 7.15 47.42 15.90
CA LEU A 5 6.84 46.44 14.87
C LEU A 5 6.54 45.11 15.56
N GLY A 6 5.26 44.79 15.72
CA GLY A 6 4.81 43.47 16.13
C GLY A 6 5.10 42.47 15.02
N GLY A 7 6.17 41.69 15.19
CA GLY A 7 6.54 40.62 14.29
C GLY A 7 5.42 39.59 14.21
N THR A 8 4.84 39.45 13.02
CA THR A 8 3.97 38.34 12.66
C THR A 8 4.80 37.06 12.76
N GLN A 9 4.59 36.26 13.81
CA GLN A 9 5.03 34.87 13.79
C GLN A 9 4.30 34.18 12.65
N ALA A 10 4.96 34.08 11.50
CA ALA A 10 4.55 33.17 10.44
C ALA A 10 4.52 31.78 11.06
N GLY A 11 3.31 31.24 11.23
CA GLY A 11 3.11 29.89 11.75
C GLY A 11 3.99 28.92 10.97
N LEU A 12 4.96 28.32 11.66
CA LEU A 12 5.83 27.31 11.07
C LEU A 12 4.95 26.17 10.58
N SER A 13 4.70 26.15 9.27
CA SER A 13 3.93 25.10 8.62
C SER A 13 4.65 23.78 8.87
N GLN A 14 4.02 22.88 9.63
CA GLN A 14 4.55 21.55 9.90
C GLN A 14 4.98 20.89 8.57
N PRO A 15 6.17 20.28 8.50
CA PRO A 15 6.63 19.59 7.29
C PRO A 15 5.57 18.58 6.82
N ARG A 16 5.22 18.61 5.53
CA ARG A 16 4.20 17.69 4.97
C ARG A 16 4.75 16.26 4.90
N SER A 17 4.47 15.42 5.90
CA SER A 17 4.97 14.03 5.97
C SER A 17 4.79 13.22 4.68
N ILE A 18 5.76 12.37 4.35
CA ILE A 18 5.67 11.39 3.24
C ILE A 18 5.04 10.05 3.66
N GLN A 19 4.53 9.95 4.89
CA GLN A 19 3.86 8.76 5.41
C GLN A 19 2.62 8.36 4.60
N LEU A 20 1.67 9.28 4.44
CA LEU A 20 0.43 9.00 3.70
C LEU A 20 0.69 8.53 2.26
N PRO A 21 1.47 9.26 1.43
CA PRO A 21 1.74 8.77 0.08
C PRO A 21 2.50 7.44 0.06
N GLY A 22 3.39 7.19 1.03
CA GLY A 22 4.06 5.88 1.16
C GLY A 22 3.08 4.75 1.45
N ILE A 23 2.19 4.92 2.43
CA ILE A 23 1.18 3.91 2.79
C ILE A 23 0.23 3.64 1.61
N VAL A 24 -0.31 4.70 0.99
CA VAL A 24 -1.26 4.56 -0.13
C VAL A 24 -0.59 3.88 -1.33
N LEU A 25 0.66 4.25 -1.64
CA LEU A 25 1.46 3.58 -2.66
C LEU A 25 1.71 2.10 -2.31
N GLY A 26 2.01 1.81 -1.04
CA GLY A 26 2.20 0.46 -0.52
C GLY A 26 0.98 -0.44 -0.68
N VAL A 27 -0.22 0.07 -0.35
CA VAL A 27 -1.49 -0.65 -0.54
C VAL A 27 -1.66 -1.02 -2.01
N GLY A 28 -1.52 -0.04 -2.91
CA GLY A 28 -1.71 -0.29 -4.35
C GLY A 28 -0.66 -1.25 -4.93
N LEU A 29 0.61 -1.12 -4.56
CA LEU A 29 1.68 -2.03 -5.00
C LEU A 29 1.50 -3.44 -4.45
N GLY A 30 1.13 -3.57 -3.18
CA GLY A 30 0.86 -4.86 -2.55
C GLY A 30 -0.29 -5.60 -3.24
N GLY A 31 -1.40 -4.89 -3.47
CA GLY A 31 -2.54 -5.45 -4.20
C GLY A 31 -2.21 -5.81 -5.65
N PHE A 32 -1.36 -5.03 -6.35
CA PHE A 32 -0.87 -5.45 -7.67
C PHE A 32 -0.03 -6.72 -7.63
N VAL A 33 0.86 -6.85 -6.65
CA VAL A 33 1.70 -8.04 -6.53
C VAL A 33 0.82 -9.26 -6.25
N ASP A 34 -0.17 -9.12 -5.39
CA ASP A 34 -1.18 -10.14 -5.13
C ASP A 34 -1.97 -10.53 -6.39
N GLY A 35 -2.61 -9.55 -7.03
CA GLY A 35 -3.43 -9.78 -8.23
C GLY A 35 -2.64 -10.32 -9.43
N ILE A 36 -1.41 -9.84 -9.66
CA ILE A 36 -0.59 -10.32 -10.77
C ILE A 36 -0.01 -11.70 -10.44
N LEU A 37 0.66 -11.85 -9.29
CA LEU A 37 1.37 -13.10 -8.99
C LEU A 37 0.38 -14.21 -8.63
N LEU A 38 -0.55 -13.95 -7.71
CA LEU A 38 -1.42 -14.99 -7.15
C LEU A 38 -2.66 -15.20 -8.00
N HIS A 39 -3.31 -14.14 -8.51
CA HIS A 39 -4.52 -14.31 -9.34
C HIS A 39 -4.21 -14.68 -10.79
N GLN A 40 -3.21 -14.06 -11.40
CA GLN A 40 -3.02 -14.19 -12.85
C GLN A 40 -1.92 -15.19 -13.26
N LEU A 41 -0.74 -15.12 -12.62
CA LEU A 41 0.38 -16.00 -12.96
C LEU A 41 0.24 -17.39 -12.35
N LEU A 42 -0.04 -17.44 -11.04
CA LEU A 42 -0.18 -18.69 -10.30
C LEU A 42 -1.62 -19.22 -10.32
N GLN A 43 -2.60 -18.33 -10.46
CA GLN A 43 -4.03 -18.67 -10.49
C GLN A 43 -4.45 -19.49 -9.26
N TRP A 44 -3.87 -19.17 -8.10
CA TRP A 44 -4.16 -19.86 -6.84
C TRP A 44 -5.53 -19.50 -6.29
N HIS A 45 -5.92 -18.24 -6.49
CA HIS A 45 -7.19 -17.68 -6.07
C HIS A 45 -7.53 -16.45 -6.93
N HIS A 46 -8.80 -16.07 -6.97
CA HIS A 46 -9.30 -14.85 -7.59
C HIS A 46 -10.29 -14.19 -6.62
N MET A 47 -10.74 -12.98 -6.94
CA MET A 47 -11.66 -12.21 -6.07
C MET A 47 -12.85 -12.98 -5.49
N LEU A 48 -13.39 -13.97 -6.22
CA LEU A 48 -14.60 -14.70 -5.86
C LEU A 48 -14.47 -16.23 -5.98
N THR A 49 -13.26 -16.80 -5.89
CA THR A 49 -13.04 -18.25 -6.05
C THR A 49 -13.58 -19.11 -4.91
N SER A 50 -13.90 -18.54 -3.75
CA SER A 50 -14.31 -19.30 -2.55
C SER A 50 -15.79 -19.13 -2.17
N THR A 51 -16.62 -18.70 -3.12
CA THR A 51 -18.08 -18.49 -2.94
C THR A 51 -18.89 -19.76 -2.69
N ASN A 52 -18.26 -20.93 -2.56
CA ASN A 52 -18.90 -22.16 -2.10
C ASN A 52 -19.03 -22.23 -0.56
N GLN A 53 -18.25 -21.43 0.16
CA GLN A 53 -18.16 -21.47 1.63
C GLN A 53 -18.28 -20.06 2.25
N ASP A 54 -18.72 -19.07 1.48
CA ASP A 54 -18.80 -17.71 1.96
C ASP A 54 -19.92 -17.49 2.98
N HIS A 55 -19.79 -16.44 3.78
CA HIS A 55 -20.71 -16.10 4.85
C HIS A 55 -21.77 -15.06 4.44
N ILE A 56 -21.81 -14.65 3.17
CA ILE A 56 -22.68 -13.56 2.68
C ILE A 56 -23.68 -14.00 1.60
N GLY A 57 -23.68 -15.28 1.23
CA GLY A 57 -24.63 -15.88 0.31
C GLY A 57 -24.36 -15.55 -1.16
N VAL A 58 -23.09 -15.37 -1.55
CA VAL A 58 -22.78 -15.19 -2.98
C VAL A 58 -23.19 -16.46 -3.74
N LYS A 59 -23.84 -16.29 -4.89
CA LYS A 59 -24.21 -17.45 -5.71
C LYS A 59 -22.94 -18.13 -6.21
N TYR A 60 -22.73 -19.36 -5.78
CA TYR A 60 -21.64 -20.20 -6.26
C TYR A 60 -21.63 -20.33 -7.79
N TYR A 61 -20.44 -20.24 -8.36
CA TYR A 61 -20.14 -20.60 -9.73
C TYR A 61 -18.85 -21.42 -9.77
N ASN A 62 -18.70 -22.28 -10.78
CA ASN A 62 -17.49 -23.07 -10.92
C ASN A 62 -16.38 -22.21 -11.57
N PRO A 63 -15.28 -21.90 -10.84
CA PRO A 63 -14.20 -21.05 -11.37
C PRO A 63 -13.41 -21.71 -12.50
N HIS A 64 -13.56 -23.02 -12.72
CA HIS A 64 -12.87 -23.78 -13.79
C HIS A 64 -13.67 -23.89 -15.09
N THR A 65 -14.75 -23.12 -15.23
CA THR A 65 -15.50 -23.00 -16.49
C THR A 65 -15.15 -21.69 -17.19
N VAL A 66 -15.38 -21.59 -18.50
CA VAL A 66 -15.14 -20.35 -19.25
C VAL A 66 -15.90 -19.17 -18.62
N SER A 67 -17.18 -19.35 -18.30
CA SER A 67 -17.98 -18.31 -17.64
C SER A 67 -17.46 -17.95 -16.24
N GLY A 68 -16.94 -18.93 -15.49
CA GLY A 68 -16.32 -18.67 -14.19
C GLY A 68 -15.00 -17.91 -14.29
N LEU A 69 -14.17 -18.24 -15.29
CA LEU A 69 -12.94 -17.51 -15.59
C LEU A 69 -13.22 -16.08 -16.06
N GLU A 70 -14.26 -15.87 -16.89
CA GLU A 70 -14.70 -14.53 -17.29
C GLU A 70 -15.16 -13.71 -16.07
N MET A 71 -15.92 -14.33 -15.16
CA MET A 71 -16.34 -13.70 -13.91
C MET A 71 -15.13 -13.29 -13.05
N ASN A 72 -14.19 -14.22 -12.82
CA ASN A 72 -12.95 -13.93 -12.08
C ASN A 72 -12.15 -12.81 -12.75
N THR A 73 -12.00 -12.86 -14.07
CA THR A 73 -11.27 -11.83 -14.85
C THR A 73 -11.87 -10.44 -14.64
N VAL A 74 -13.21 -10.33 -14.62
CA VAL A 74 -13.89 -9.05 -14.38
C VAL A 74 -13.61 -8.55 -12.96
N TRP A 75 -13.77 -9.40 -11.94
CA TRP A 75 -13.58 -8.98 -10.55
C TRP A 75 -12.13 -8.70 -10.21
N ASP A 76 -11.20 -9.48 -10.73
CA ASP A 76 -9.77 -9.16 -10.66
C ASP A 76 -9.49 -7.84 -11.36
N GLY A 77 -10.11 -7.55 -12.51
CA GLY A 77 -9.98 -6.27 -13.20
C GLY A 77 -10.48 -5.08 -12.37
N ILE A 78 -11.58 -5.25 -11.63
CA ILE A 78 -12.09 -4.25 -10.68
C ILE A 78 -11.09 -4.05 -9.54
N PHE A 79 -10.60 -5.14 -8.94
CA PHE A 79 -9.57 -5.10 -7.90
C PHE A 79 -8.30 -4.38 -8.37
N HIS A 80 -7.79 -4.72 -9.56
CA HIS A 80 -6.64 -4.05 -10.19
C HIS A 80 -6.91 -2.57 -10.45
N THR A 81 -8.14 -2.19 -10.81
CA THR A 81 -8.50 -0.78 -10.99
C THR A 81 -8.39 -0.02 -9.67
N VAL A 82 -8.84 -0.60 -8.55
CA VAL A 82 -8.68 -0.01 -7.21
C VAL A 82 -7.19 0.10 -6.84
N CYS A 83 -6.40 -0.95 -7.08
CA CYS A 83 -4.96 -0.93 -6.86
C CYS A 83 -4.26 0.16 -7.69
N TRP A 84 -4.63 0.27 -8.97
CA TRP A 84 -4.12 1.29 -9.89
C TRP A 84 -4.44 2.70 -9.42
N LEU A 85 -5.69 2.96 -9.02
CA LEU A 85 -6.08 4.25 -8.47
C LEU A 85 -5.33 4.56 -7.17
N ALA A 86 -5.11 3.57 -6.29
CA ALA A 86 -4.30 3.75 -5.10
C ALA A 86 -2.85 4.14 -5.44
N VAL A 87 -2.21 3.45 -6.41
CA VAL A 87 -0.87 3.84 -6.88
C VAL A 87 -0.87 5.27 -7.43
N LEU A 88 -1.83 5.62 -8.30
CA LEU A 88 -1.94 6.98 -8.84
C LEU A 88 -2.11 8.02 -7.74
N CYS A 89 -3.02 7.80 -6.79
CA CYS A 89 -3.22 8.69 -5.65
C CYS A 89 -1.97 8.82 -4.79
N GLY A 90 -1.29 7.71 -4.47
CA GLY A 90 -0.04 7.70 -3.72
C GLY A 90 1.04 8.54 -4.40
N LEU A 91 1.21 8.36 -5.72
CA LEU A 91 2.13 9.14 -6.55
C LEU A 91 1.74 10.62 -6.62
N SER A 92 0.46 10.94 -6.83
CA SER A 92 -0.02 12.33 -6.90
C SER A 92 0.18 13.06 -5.57
N ILE A 93 -0.13 12.40 -4.44
CA ILE A 93 0.11 12.96 -3.11
C ILE A 93 1.62 13.15 -2.89
N LEU A 94 2.45 12.16 -3.25
CA LEU A 94 3.89 12.27 -3.11
C LEU A 94 4.43 13.44 -3.94
N TYR A 95 4.01 13.54 -5.19
CA TYR A 95 4.40 14.61 -6.12
C TYR A 95 3.98 16.00 -5.60
N SER A 96 2.79 16.11 -5.00
CA SER A 96 2.29 17.36 -4.42
C SER A 96 3.07 17.81 -3.17
N ARG A 97 3.73 16.86 -2.46
CA ARG A 97 4.49 17.14 -1.24
C ARG A 97 5.97 17.34 -1.52
N VAL A 98 6.53 16.64 -2.50
CA VAL A 98 7.97 16.67 -2.81
C VAL A 98 8.25 17.69 -3.91
N THR A 99 8.59 18.91 -3.48
CA THR A 99 8.90 20.03 -4.38
C THR A 99 10.37 20.05 -4.81
N HIS A 100 11.28 19.66 -3.92
CA HIS A 100 12.73 19.62 -4.14
C HIS A 100 13.30 18.20 -3.97
N ASN A 101 14.50 17.95 -4.50
CA ASN A 101 15.24 16.70 -4.30
C ASN A 101 14.47 15.41 -4.63
N ARG A 102 13.60 15.43 -5.65
CA ARG A 102 12.71 14.30 -6.03
C ARG A 102 13.44 12.96 -6.16
N ARG A 103 14.66 12.95 -6.71
CA ARG A 103 15.48 11.72 -6.82
C ARG A 103 15.87 11.13 -5.46
N ARG A 104 16.15 11.98 -4.47
CA ARG A 104 16.56 11.56 -3.11
C ARG A 104 15.41 10.92 -2.33
N VAL A 105 14.16 11.27 -2.64
CA VAL A 105 12.99 10.65 -2.01
C VAL A 105 12.90 9.17 -2.35
N TRP A 106 13.17 8.82 -3.61
CA TRP A 106 13.13 7.43 -4.07
C TRP A 106 14.22 6.55 -3.45
N THR A 107 15.30 7.14 -2.94
CA THR A 107 16.35 6.44 -2.19
C THR A 107 16.14 6.49 -0.67
N SER A 108 15.06 7.14 -0.20
CA SER A 108 14.78 7.30 1.22
C SER A 108 14.22 6.00 1.82
N ARG A 109 14.86 5.55 2.91
CA ARG A 109 14.37 4.46 3.76
C ARG A 109 12.99 4.78 4.35
N VAL A 110 12.69 6.07 4.56
CA VAL A 110 11.41 6.51 5.12
C VAL A 110 10.26 6.24 4.16
N LEU A 111 10.43 6.55 2.86
CA LEU A 111 9.40 6.26 1.85
C LEU A 111 9.13 4.76 1.80
N TRP A 112 10.17 3.96 1.59
CA TRP A 112 10.05 2.52 1.43
C TRP A 112 9.56 1.82 2.70
N GLY A 113 9.93 2.32 3.88
CA GLY A 113 9.36 1.81 5.13
C GLY A 113 7.84 2.03 5.21
N TRP A 114 7.35 3.22 4.82
CA TRP A 114 5.90 3.47 4.75
C TRP A 114 5.20 2.70 3.62
N THR A 115 5.88 2.46 2.49
CA THR A 115 5.38 1.56 1.43
C THR A 115 5.21 0.13 1.94
N LEU A 116 6.19 -0.41 2.68
CA LEU A 116 6.08 -1.74 3.29
C LEU A 116 4.96 -1.81 4.32
N VAL A 117 4.79 -0.76 5.13
CA VAL A 117 3.63 -0.65 6.05
C VAL A 117 2.32 -0.68 5.26
N GLY A 118 2.21 0.09 4.18
CA GLY A 118 1.01 0.10 3.33
C GLY A 118 0.68 -1.26 2.73
N TRP A 119 1.69 -1.96 2.21
CA TRP A 119 1.51 -3.34 1.72
C TRP A 119 1.06 -4.26 2.86
N GLY A 120 1.75 -4.26 3.98
CA GLY A 120 1.37 -5.10 5.12
C GLY A 120 -0.06 -4.83 5.60
N LEU A 121 -0.50 -3.56 5.61
CA LEU A 121 -1.88 -3.19 5.92
C LEU A 121 -2.88 -3.71 4.89
N PHE A 122 -2.54 -3.70 3.60
CA PHE A 122 -3.36 -4.32 2.56
C PHE A 122 -3.57 -5.81 2.89
N ASN A 123 -2.50 -6.58 3.11
CA ASN A 123 -2.60 -8.01 3.45
C ASN A 123 -3.43 -8.27 4.71
N LEU A 124 -3.26 -7.45 5.75
CA LEU A 124 -3.99 -7.63 7.00
C LEU A 124 -5.48 -7.33 6.87
N VAL A 125 -5.83 -6.29 6.12
CA VAL A 125 -7.24 -5.89 5.92
C VAL A 125 -7.94 -6.87 5.00
N GLU A 126 -7.34 -7.17 3.85
CA GLU A 126 -7.87 -8.11 2.87
C GLU A 126 -7.98 -9.51 3.49
N GLY A 127 -6.92 -10.05 4.09
CA GLY A 127 -6.97 -11.37 4.72
C GLY A 127 -7.97 -11.45 5.90
N ALA A 128 -8.13 -10.39 6.69
CA ALA A 128 -9.13 -10.39 7.77
C ALA A 128 -10.57 -10.32 7.23
N LEU A 129 -10.82 -9.45 6.26
CA LEU A 129 -12.16 -9.24 5.72
C LEU A 129 -12.54 -10.36 4.76
N ASP A 130 -11.78 -10.57 3.70
CA ASP A 130 -12.17 -11.41 2.57
C ASP A 130 -11.95 -12.90 2.86
N HIS A 131 -10.89 -13.26 3.62
CA HIS A 131 -10.62 -14.68 3.94
C HIS A 131 -11.36 -15.17 5.17
N HIS A 132 -11.42 -14.37 6.23
CA HIS A 132 -11.95 -14.83 7.52
C HIS A 132 -13.38 -14.37 7.81
N ILE A 133 -13.71 -13.11 7.54
CA ILE A 133 -15.05 -12.58 7.85
C ILE A 133 -16.03 -12.98 6.75
N LEU A 134 -15.69 -12.73 5.49
CA LEU A 134 -16.53 -12.99 4.33
C LEU A 134 -16.35 -14.42 3.80
N GLY A 135 -15.14 -14.97 3.84
CA GLY A 135 -14.84 -16.31 3.33
C GLY A 135 -14.99 -16.44 1.80
N ILE A 136 -14.90 -15.32 1.08
CA ILE A 136 -15.09 -15.27 -0.39
C ILE A 136 -13.78 -15.49 -1.16
N HIS A 137 -12.66 -15.39 -0.45
CA HIS A 137 -11.31 -15.32 -1.02
C HIS A 137 -10.37 -16.06 -0.08
N HIS A 138 -9.87 -17.25 -0.43
CA HIS A 138 -8.83 -17.91 0.36
C HIS A 138 -7.54 -17.92 -0.46
N VAL A 139 -6.38 -17.75 0.18
CA VAL A 139 -5.08 -17.70 -0.51
C VAL A 139 -4.83 -18.97 -1.34
N TYR A 140 -5.23 -20.11 -0.81
CA TYR A 140 -5.17 -21.38 -1.52
C TYR A 140 -6.33 -22.24 -1.04
N ALA A 141 -7.30 -22.46 -1.92
CA ALA A 141 -8.51 -23.22 -1.59
C ALA A 141 -8.20 -24.72 -1.41
N GLY A 142 -8.88 -25.36 -0.46
CA GLY A 142 -8.77 -26.80 -0.20
C GLY A 142 -8.16 -27.14 1.14
N ASP A 143 -7.49 -28.29 1.21
CA ASP A 143 -6.95 -28.80 2.47
C ASP A 143 -5.91 -27.85 3.06
N GLY A 144 -6.15 -27.42 4.29
CA GLY A 144 -5.26 -26.52 5.01
C GLY A 144 -5.37 -25.04 4.63
N GLN A 145 -6.43 -24.60 3.93
CA GLN A 145 -6.64 -23.19 3.53
C GLN A 145 -6.42 -22.19 4.69
N VAL A 146 -6.85 -22.54 5.91
CA VAL A 146 -6.68 -21.70 7.10
C VAL A 146 -5.21 -21.38 7.40
N TRP A 147 -4.30 -22.31 7.13
CA TRP A 147 -2.87 -22.09 7.36
C TRP A 147 -2.24 -21.18 6.32
N TRP A 148 -2.75 -21.21 5.08
CA TRP A 148 -2.35 -20.27 4.04
C TRP A 148 -2.83 -18.85 4.37
N ASP A 149 -4.07 -18.71 4.83
CA ASP A 149 -4.62 -17.41 5.25
C ASP A 149 -3.87 -16.85 6.46
N ILE A 150 -3.57 -17.68 7.47
CA ILE A 150 -2.73 -17.28 8.62
C ILE A 150 -1.33 -16.88 8.15
N GLY A 151 -0.71 -17.62 7.23
CA GLY A 151 0.59 -17.29 6.67
C GLY A 151 0.59 -15.91 5.99
N PHE A 152 -0.47 -15.59 5.26
CA PHE A 152 -0.66 -14.31 4.61
C PHE A 152 -0.81 -13.16 5.61
N LEU A 153 -1.58 -13.35 6.69
CA LEU A 153 -1.69 -12.38 7.78
C LEU A 153 -0.35 -12.17 8.52
N VAL A 154 0.36 -13.26 8.82
CA VAL A 154 1.68 -13.18 9.46
C VAL A 154 2.66 -12.42 8.58
N PHE A 155 2.67 -12.70 7.27
CA PHE A 155 3.49 -11.96 6.31
C PHE A 155 3.13 -10.47 6.30
N GLY A 156 1.84 -10.13 6.29
CA GLY A 156 1.37 -8.75 6.42
C GLY A 156 1.86 -8.06 7.70
N ALA A 157 1.77 -8.73 8.85
CA ALA A 157 2.27 -8.22 10.12
C ALA A 157 3.79 -7.99 10.12
N LEU A 158 4.55 -8.90 9.50
CA LEU A 158 6.01 -8.75 9.33
C LEU A 158 6.36 -7.57 8.43
N LEU A 159 5.60 -7.34 7.35
CA LEU A 159 5.76 -6.16 6.49
C LEU A 159 5.49 -4.86 7.26
N VAL A 160 4.44 -4.81 8.07
CA VAL A 160 4.14 -3.65 8.93
C VAL A 160 5.26 -3.39 9.93
N ALA A 161 5.68 -4.42 10.68
CA ALA A 161 6.73 -4.28 11.68
C ALA A 161 8.08 -3.90 11.04
N GLY A 162 8.49 -4.59 9.98
CA GLY A 162 9.72 -4.34 9.25
C GLY A 162 9.73 -2.96 8.58
N GLY A 163 8.64 -2.57 7.95
CA GLY A 163 8.46 -1.24 7.35
C GLY A 163 8.54 -0.12 8.37
N TYR A 164 7.92 -0.32 9.54
CA TYR A 164 7.98 0.64 10.64
C TYR A 164 9.38 0.80 11.23
N LEU A 165 10.13 -0.30 11.38
CA LEU A 165 11.53 -0.27 11.81
C LEU A 165 12.42 0.39 10.75
N LEU A 166 12.18 0.11 9.47
CA LEU A 166 12.93 0.68 8.36
C LEU A 166 12.77 2.20 8.25
N GLN A 167 11.54 2.71 8.39
CA GLN A 167 11.33 4.15 8.35
C GLN A 167 11.94 4.86 9.57
N ARG A 168 11.92 4.23 10.75
CA ARG A 168 12.58 4.76 11.96
C ARG A 168 14.10 4.86 11.83
N SER A 169 14.72 3.96 11.07
CA SER A 169 16.17 3.97 10.87
C SER A 169 16.61 4.98 9.78
N GLY A 170 15.68 5.67 9.13
CA GLY A 170 15.96 6.67 8.10
C GLY A 170 16.03 8.08 8.67
N GLN A 171 16.79 8.95 8.03
CA GLN A 171 16.71 10.39 8.31
C GLN A 171 15.34 10.91 7.86
N PRO A 172 14.60 11.67 8.70
CA PRO A 172 13.35 12.30 8.29
C PRO A 172 13.56 13.10 7.00
N PHE A 173 12.81 12.77 5.95
CA PHE A 173 12.85 13.55 4.72
C PHE A 173 12.00 14.79 4.92
N ASP A 174 12.62 15.97 4.91
CA ASP A 174 11.91 17.24 4.87
C ASP A 174 11.63 17.62 3.40
N PRO A 175 10.36 17.61 2.97
CA PRO A 175 10.01 17.97 1.59
C PRO A 175 10.11 19.46 1.28
N ASN A 176 10.23 20.30 2.31
CA ASN A 176 10.33 21.75 2.20
C ASN A 176 11.77 22.25 2.34
N ALA A 177 12.71 21.37 2.73
CA ALA A 177 14.12 21.75 2.84
C ALA A 177 14.64 22.19 1.46
N PRO A 178 15.23 23.40 1.36
CA PRO A 178 15.89 23.84 0.13
C PRO A 178 16.94 22.80 -0.29
N ALA A 179 17.15 22.64 -1.59
CA ALA A 179 18.30 21.87 -2.06
C ALA A 179 19.56 22.46 -1.41
N ASP A 180 20.27 21.64 -0.61
CA ASP A 180 21.49 22.04 0.07
C ASP A 180 22.40 22.78 -0.91
N ARG A 181 22.72 24.05 -0.63
CA ARG A 181 23.88 24.75 -1.22
C ARG A 181 25.16 24.13 -0.66
N GLN A 182 25.40 22.84 -0.91
CA GLN A 182 26.67 22.18 -0.59
C GLN A 182 27.60 22.14 -1.82
N ALA A 183 27.50 23.15 -2.70
CA ALA A 183 28.44 23.38 -3.79
C ALA A 183 29.29 24.65 -3.60
N ASN A 184 29.43 25.14 -2.36
CA ASN A 184 30.37 26.22 -2.04
C ASN A 184 31.02 25.98 -0.67
N ARG A 185 32.07 25.16 -0.66
CA ARG A 185 33.19 25.36 0.27
C ARG A 185 34.38 25.81 -0.57
N PRO A 186 34.80 27.09 -0.49
CA PRO A 186 36.13 27.50 -0.88
C PRO A 186 37.12 27.14 0.24
N GLY A 187 38.30 26.64 -0.14
CA GLY A 187 39.41 26.32 0.77
C GLY A 187 40.11 25.04 0.37
#